data_AF-A0A0N5AIK2-F1
#
_entry.id   AF-A0A0N5AIK2-F1
#
_cell.length_a   1.000
_cell.length_b   1.000
_cell.length_c   1.000
_cell.angle_alpha   90.00
_cell.angle_beta   90.00
_cell.angle_gamma   90.00
#
_symmetry.space_group_name_H-M   'P 1'
#
loop_
_entity.id
_entity.type
_entity.pdbx_description
1 polymer ?
#
loop_
_entity_poly.entity_id
_entity_poly.type
_entity_poly.pdbx_seq_one_letter_code
_entity_poly.pdbx_strand_id
1 'polypeptide(L)'
;MIFCYFVKHYLLSSAAKYKVTVGEINRRLSPPECLNASVLGGILRRAKSKDGGKSLRDQLKRVGLQLPAGRRKATNVNSLTALVEFEAMHLAKDFNTVCENEFPARPIAEYLTIHHCSMEATDIQRRRNMIFATRTVISELKELLSNDRSPLCSSRPQPVLEPSIQSPLTHFSMVTHGFGSPAVLAAINAIMRCKRVFYVIF
;
A
#
# COMPACT_ATOMS: atom_id res chain seq x y z
N MET A 1 4.04 -19.50 -7.76
CA MET A 1 2.91 -20.45 -7.85
C MET A 1 1.63 -19.75 -7.44
N ILE A 2 0.57 -19.85 -8.26
CA ILE A 2 -0.76 -19.27 -7.98
C ILE A 2 -1.55 -20.25 -7.10
N PHE A 3 -2.22 -19.73 -6.07
CA PHE A 3 -3.13 -20.48 -5.20
C PHE A 3 -4.57 -20.45 -5.74
N CYS A 4 -5.08 -19.25 -6.02
CA CYS A 4 -6.40 -19.07 -6.63
C CYS A 4 -6.53 -17.71 -7.33
N TYR A 5 -7.67 -17.48 -7.97
CA TYR A 5 -8.09 -16.16 -8.43
C TYR A 5 -9.22 -15.64 -7.53
N PHE A 6 -9.06 -14.43 -7.02
CA PHE A 6 -10.06 -13.67 -6.30
C PHE A 6 -10.85 -12.81 -7.28
N VAL A 7 -12.18 -12.85 -7.21
CA VAL A 7 -13.07 -12.04 -8.06
C VAL A 7 -13.58 -10.85 -7.26
N LYS A 8 -13.38 -9.64 -7.78
CA LYS A 8 -13.96 -8.41 -7.19
C LYS A 8 -15.47 -8.41 -7.44
N HIS A 9 -16.28 -8.36 -6.38
CA HIS A 9 -17.75 -8.38 -6.47
C HIS A 9 -18.41 -6.99 -6.28
N TYR A 10 -17.61 -5.93 -6.16
CA TYR A 10 -18.14 -4.59 -5.81
C TYR A 10 -18.59 -3.75 -7.02
N LEU A 11 -18.19 -4.13 -8.25
CA LEU A 11 -18.60 -3.46 -9.48
C LEU A 11 -19.27 -4.47 -10.41
N LEU A 12 -20.59 -4.36 -10.56
CA LEU A 12 -21.45 -5.30 -11.31
C LEU A 12 -20.99 -5.52 -12.78
N SER A 13 -20.20 -4.61 -13.33
CA SER A 13 -19.75 -4.61 -14.74
C SER A 13 -18.28 -5.04 -14.94
N SER A 14 -17.45 -5.08 -13.89
CA SER A 14 -16.03 -5.41 -14.01
C SER A 14 -15.64 -6.54 -13.06
N ALA A 15 -15.72 -7.77 -13.56
CA ALA A 15 -15.24 -8.96 -12.86
C ALA A 15 -13.70 -9.05 -12.96
N ALA A 16 -12.99 -8.07 -12.41
CA ALA A 16 -11.55 -8.14 -12.29
C ALA A 16 -11.17 -9.35 -11.42
N LYS A 17 -10.27 -10.20 -11.95
CA LYS A 17 -9.74 -11.38 -11.28
C LYS A 17 -8.32 -11.10 -10.81
N TYR A 18 -8.11 -11.03 -9.51
CA TYR A 18 -6.79 -10.87 -8.91
C TYR A 18 -6.19 -12.23 -8.59
N LYS A 19 -4.90 -12.39 -8.89
CA LYS A 19 -4.16 -13.59 -8.52
C LYS A 19 -3.91 -13.56 -7.02
N VAL A 20 -4.02 -14.72 -6.37
CA VAL A 20 -3.58 -14.95 -5.00
C VAL A 20 -2.46 -15.95 -5.06
N THR A 21 -1.28 -15.62 -4.54
CA THR A 21 -0.11 -16.50 -4.65
C THR A 21 -0.01 -17.42 -3.45
N VAL A 22 0.67 -18.55 -3.61
CA VAL A 22 0.99 -19.43 -2.47
C VAL A 22 1.89 -18.71 -1.46
N GLY A 23 2.73 -17.77 -1.94
CA GLY A 23 3.57 -16.92 -1.09
C GLY A 23 2.74 -16.02 -0.17
N GLU A 24 1.72 -15.37 -0.70
CA GLU A 24 0.77 -14.55 0.06
C GLU A 24 0.06 -15.37 1.14
N ILE A 25 -0.45 -16.55 0.77
CA ILE A 25 -1.13 -17.44 1.73
C ILE A 25 -0.17 -17.87 2.83
N ASN A 26 1.02 -18.34 2.48
CA ASN A 26 2.03 -18.74 3.46
C ASN A 26 2.37 -17.58 4.42
N ARG A 27 2.60 -16.38 3.86
CA ARG A 27 2.87 -15.16 4.63
C ARG A 27 1.74 -14.83 5.61
N ARG A 28 0.48 -14.89 5.16
CA ARG A 28 -0.71 -14.62 5.99
C ARG A 28 -0.89 -15.63 7.13
N LEU A 29 -0.42 -16.86 6.98
CA LEU A 29 -0.46 -17.89 8.05
C LEU A 29 0.64 -17.68 9.10
N SER A 30 1.75 -17.05 8.71
CA SER A 30 2.90 -16.70 9.55
C SER A 30 2.78 -15.28 10.12
N PRO A 31 3.67 -14.87 11.05
CA PRO A 31 3.82 -13.47 11.41
C PRO A 31 4.06 -12.60 10.17
N PRO A 32 3.54 -11.36 10.11
CA PRO A 32 2.90 -10.63 11.20
C PRO A 32 1.39 -10.88 11.37
N GLU A 33 0.68 -11.42 10.37
CA GLU A 33 -0.79 -11.49 10.39
C GLU A 33 -1.34 -12.73 11.08
N CYS A 34 -0.68 -13.89 10.96
CA CYS A 34 -1.05 -15.10 11.67
C CYS A 34 -2.54 -15.51 11.53
N LEU A 35 -3.12 -15.28 10.35
CA LEU A 35 -4.55 -15.44 10.09
C LEU A 35 -5.02 -16.87 10.36
N ASN A 36 -6.21 -16.97 10.94
CA ASN A 36 -6.90 -18.26 11.09
C ASN A 36 -7.67 -18.63 9.82
N ALA A 37 -8.14 -19.88 9.76
CA ALA A 37 -8.85 -20.43 8.61
C ALA A 37 -10.12 -19.63 8.24
N SER A 38 -10.84 -19.12 9.24
CA SER A 38 -12.09 -18.39 9.04
C SER A 38 -11.85 -17.05 8.38
N VAL A 39 -10.86 -16.29 8.86
CA VAL A 39 -10.49 -14.97 8.28
C VAL A 39 -9.93 -15.16 6.88
N LEU A 40 -9.02 -16.12 6.68
CA LEU A 40 -8.48 -16.43 5.36
C LEU A 40 -9.59 -16.86 4.38
N GLY A 41 -10.52 -17.71 4.83
CA GLY A 41 -11.70 -18.09 4.05
C GLY A 41 -12.60 -16.90 3.72
N GLY A 42 -12.72 -15.92 4.62
CA GLY A 42 -13.46 -14.67 4.41
C GLY A 42 -12.83 -13.80 3.34
N ILE A 43 -11.51 -13.55 3.42
CA ILE A 43 -10.74 -12.77 2.45
C ILE A 43 -10.83 -13.40 1.05
N LEU A 44 -10.66 -14.72 0.97
CA LEU A 44 -10.78 -15.46 -0.28
C LEU A 44 -12.24 -15.64 -0.75
N ARG A 45 -13.22 -15.14 0.02
CA ARG A 45 -14.67 -15.29 -0.20
C ARG A 45 -15.13 -16.74 -0.36
N ARG A 46 -14.43 -17.66 0.30
CA ARG A 46 -14.71 -19.10 0.32
C ARG A 46 -15.45 -19.56 1.58
N ALA A 47 -15.66 -18.67 2.55
CA ALA A 47 -16.27 -19.00 3.83
C ALA A 47 -17.79 -19.27 3.80
N LYS A 48 -18.50 -18.90 2.72
CA LYS A 48 -19.99 -19.00 2.67
C LYS A 48 -20.53 -20.29 2.03
N SER A 49 -19.70 -21.14 1.45
CA SER A 49 -20.15 -22.41 0.86
C SER A 49 -20.17 -23.53 1.92
N LYS A 50 -21.13 -24.45 1.82
CA LYS A 50 -21.34 -25.61 2.72
C LYS A 50 -20.05 -26.38 3.06
N ASP A 51 -19.15 -26.54 2.09
CA ASP A 51 -17.86 -27.25 2.24
C ASP A 51 -16.61 -26.34 2.16
N GLY A 52 -16.80 -25.02 2.27
CA GLY A 52 -15.75 -24.03 1.98
C GLY A 52 -14.49 -24.19 2.82
N GLY A 53 -14.66 -24.45 4.12
CA GLY A 53 -13.54 -24.66 5.04
C GLY A 53 -12.76 -25.96 4.78
N LYS A 54 -13.45 -27.05 4.40
CA LYS A 54 -12.83 -28.32 4.05
C LYS A 54 -12.05 -28.20 2.74
N SER A 55 -12.69 -27.66 1.70
CA SER A 55 -12.07 -27.40 0.39
C SER A 55 -10.84 -26.50 0.50
N LEU A 56 -10.89 -25.46 1.34
CA LEU A 56 -9.72 -24.60 1.59
C LEU A 56 -8.57 -25.39 2.22
N ARG A 57 -8.83 -26.21 3.24
CA ARG A 57 -7.81 -27.07 3.88
C ARG A 57 -7.20 -28.06 2.88
N ASP A 58 -8.02 -28.70 2.07
CA ASP A 58 -7.56 -29.67 1.07
C ASP A 58 -6.67 -29.00 0.01
N GLN A 59 -7.03 -27.80 -0.45
CA GLN A 59 -6.20 -27.03 -1.38
C GLN A 59 -4.88 -26.55 -0.78
N LEU A 60 -4.88 -26.15 0.49
CA LEU A 60 -3.64 -25.79 1.20
C LEU A 60 -2.72 -27.00 1.32
N LYS A 61 -3.25 -28.17 1.66
CA LYS A 61 -2.48 -29.42 1.78
C LYS A 61 -1.80 -29.79 0.46
N ARG A 62 -2.47 -29.58 -0.70
CA ARG A 62 -1.89 -29.83 -2.04
C ARG A 62 -0.68 -28.94 -2.35
N VAL A 63 -0.60 -27.76 -1.75
CA VAL A 63 0.53 -26.84 -1.92
C VAL A 63 1.52 -26.89 -0.75
N GLY A 64 1.40 -27.89 0.13
CA GLY A 64 2.29 -28.10 1.27
C GLY A 64 2.05 -27.15 2.45
N LEU A 65 0.91 -26.46 2.51
CA LEU A 65 0.55 -25.55 3.59
C LEU A 65 -0.45 -26.20 4.55
N GLN A 66 -0.34 -25.86 5.84
CA GLN A 66 -1.25 -26.35 6.88
C GLN A 66 -1.81 -25.19 7.69
N LEU A 67 -3.11 -25.27 8.01
CA LEU A 67 -3.75 -24.31 8.90
C LEU A 67 -3.51 -24.76 10.35
N PRO A 68 -2.88 -23.92 11.21
CA PRO A 68 -2.70 -24.27 12.61
C PRO A 68 -4.06 -24.43 13.29
N ALA A 69 -4.28 -25.60 13.91
CA ALA A 69 -5.48 -25.88 14.68
C ALA A 69 -5.51 -25.04 15.96
N GLY A 70 -6.71 -24.58 16.39
CA GLY A 70 -6.89 -23.96 17.69
C GLY A 70 -6.49 -22.47 17.83
N ARG A 71 -6.09 -21.80 16.74
CA ARG A 71 -5.74 -20.36 16.78
C ARG A 71 -6.98 -19.47 16.86
N ARG A 72 -7.47 -19.25 18.09
CA ARG A 72 -8.73 -18.53 18.38
C ARG A 72 -8.63 -17.00 18.33
N LYS A 73 -7.44 -16.41 18.52
CA LYS A 73 -7.23 -14.95 18.40
C LYS A 73 -6.59 -14.63 17.05
N ALA A 74 -7.31 -13.89 16.22
CA ALA A 74 -6.73 -13.22 15.06
C ALA A 74 -5.94 -12.00 15.55
N THR A 75 -4.84 -11.68 14.86
CA THR A 75 -4.20 -10.35 14.92
C THR A 75 -5.24 -9.27 14.58
N ASN A 76 -5.02 -8.03 15.00
CA ASN A 76 -5.91 -6.90 14.71
C ASN A 76 -6.21 -6.83 13.19
N VAL A 77 -7.40 -7.30 12.80
CA VAL A 77 -7.87 -7.22 11.42
C VAL A 77 -8.31 -5.78 11.16
N ASN A 78 -7.94 -5.25 10.01
CA ASN A 78 -8.35 -3.92 9.57
C ASN A 78 -8.82 -3.97 8.11
N SER A 79 -9.22 -2.82 7.56
CA SER A 79 -9.71 -2.74 6.19
C SER A 79 -8.70 -3.21 5.14
N LEU A 80 -7.38 -3.05 5.39
CA LEU A 80 -6.33 -3.51 4.48
C LEU A 80 -6.21 -5.04 4.48
N THR A 81 -6.48 -5.70 5.60
CA THR A 81 -6.49 -7.17 5.71
C THR A 81 -7.45 -7.82 4.70
N ALA A 82 -8.53 -7.11 4.34
CA ALA A 82 -9.54 -7.59 3.38
C ALA A 82 -9.05 -7.63 1.93
N LEU A 83 -7.96 -6.93 1.59
CA LEU A 83 -7.42 -6.85 0.24
C LEU A 83 -6.42 -7.99 0.01
N VAL A 84 -6.46 -8.61 -1.17
CA VAL A 84 -5.36 -9.48 -1.64
C VAL A 84 -4.22 -8.65 -2.21
N GLU A 85 -2.98 -9.16 -2.20
CA GLU A 85 -1.79 -8.35 -2.57
C GLU A 85 -1.92 -7.70 -3.96
N PHE A 86 -2.37 -8.45 -4.97
CA PHE A 86 -2.60 -7.88 -6.30
C PHE A 86 -3.72 -6.83 -6.35
N GLU A 87 -4.75 -6.96 -5.51
CA GLU A 87 -5.81 -5.95 -5.41
C GLU A 87 -5.31 -4.68 -4.72
N ALA A 88 -4.55 -4.83 -3.63
CA ALA A 88 -3.94 -3.73 -2.90
C ALA A 88 -2.94 -2.94 -3.76
N MET A 89 -2.12 -3.63 -4.56
CA MET A 89 -1.22 -2.99 -5.52
C MET A 89 -1.98 -2.23 -6.62
N HIS A 90 -3.08 -2.80 -7.12
CA HIS A 90 -3.91 -2.12 -8.11
C HIS A 90 -4.58 -0.88 -7.51
N LEU A 91 -5.11 -1.00 -6.29
CA LEU A 91 -5.66 0.13 -5.53
C LEU A 91 -4.63 1.25 -5.35
N ALA A 92 -3.36 0.92 -5.07
CA ALA A 92 -2.32 1.93 -4.94
C ALA A 92 -2.03 2.66 -6.27
N LYS A 93 -2.10 1.94 -7.40
CA LYS A 93 -1.98 2.53 -8.75
C LYS A 93 -3.15 3.45 -9.07
N ASP A 94 -4.37 3.02 -8.75
CA ASP A 94 -5.59 3.83 -8.92
C ASP A 94 -5.50 5.09 -8.05
N PHE A 95 -5.10 4.94 -6.78
CA PHE A 95 -4.88 6.04 -5.86
C PHE A 95 -3.85 7.04 -6.38
N ASN A 96 -2.71 6.56 -6.91
CA ASN A 96 -1.73 7.45 -7.54
C ASN A 96 -2.35 8.22 -8.71
N THR A 97 -3.08 7.54 -9.61
CA THR A 97 -3.76 8.20 -10.74
C THR A 97 -4.72 9.30 -10.27
N VAL A 98 -5.52 9.03 -9.24
CA VAL A 98 -6.42 10.03 -8.63
C VAL A 98 -5.62 11.18 -8.02
N CYS A 99 -4.53 10.91 -7.30
CA CYS A 99 -3.65 11.95 -6.79
C CYS A 99 -3.04 12.81 -7.92
N GLU A 100 -2.78 12.24 -9.09
CA GLU A 100 -2.19 12.96 -10.20
C GLU A 100 -3.19 13.84 -10.94
N ASN A 101 -4.44 13.40 -11.05
CA ASN A 101 -5.46 14.03 -11.89
C ASN A 101 -6.41 14.93 -11.08
N GLU A 102 -6.75 14.52 -9.86
CA GLU A 102 -7.85 15.12 -9.09
C GLU A 102 -7.37 15.92 -7.87
N PHE A 103 -6.14 15.69 -7.39
CA PHE A 103 -5.65 16.41 -6.22
C PHE A 103 -5.44 17.90 -6.53
N PRO A 104 -6.08 18.83 -5.78
CA PRO A 104 -6.11 20.25 -6.12
C PRO A 104 -4.84 20.98 -5.65
N ALA A 105 -3.68 20.53 -6.12
CA ALA A 105 -2.37 21.05 -5.72
C ALA A 105 -2.25 22.57 -5.91
N ARG A 106 -2.76 23.09 -7.04
CA ARG A 106 -2.68 24.51 -7.38
C ARG A 106 -3.61 25.39 -6.52
N PRO A 107 -4.92 25.12 -6.43
CA PRO A 107 -5.80 25.89 -5.55
C PRO A 107 -5.33 25.89 -4.09
N ILE A 108 -4.82 24.76 -3.59
CA ILE A 108 -4.25 24.68 -2.23
C ILE A 108 -3.02 25.61 -2.10
N ALA A 109 -2.10 25.59 -3.07
CA ALA A 109 -0.92 26.45 -3.04
C ALA A 109 -1.29 27.93 -3.06
N GLU A 110 -2.21 28.32 -3.95
CA GLU A 110 -2.71 29.70 -4.07
C GLU A 110 -3.36 30.16 -2.76
N TYR A 111 -4.27 29.36 -2.21
CA TYR A 111 -4.91 29.64 -0.92
C TYR A 111 -3.89 29.84 0.19
N LEU A 112 -2.94 28.90 0.33
CA LEU A 112 -1.92 28.98 1.38
C LEU A 112 -0.95 30.16 1.19
N THR A 113 -0.69 30.59 -0.04
CA THR A 113 0.11 31.80 -0.29
C THR A 113 -0.64 33.03 0.15
N ILE A 114 -1.90 33.19 -0.28
CA ILE A 114 -2.74 34.35 0.06
C ILE A 114 -2.92 34.49 1.57
N HIS A 115 -3.16 33.39 2.28
CA HIS A 115 -3.49 33.44 3.71
C HIS A 115 -2.30 33.44 4.66
N HIS A 116 -1.11 33.06 4.20
CA HIS A 116 0.06 32.90 5.08
C HIS A 116 1.33 33.59 4.58
N CYS A 117 1.29 34.31 3.45
CA CYS A 117 2.44 35.05 2.93
C CYS A 117 2.16 36.54 2.97
N SER A 118 3.00 37.27 3.69
CA SER A 118 3.12 38.72 3.49
C SER A 118 3.58 39.00 2.05
N MET A 119 3.16 40.15 1.51
CA MET A 119 3.65 40.66 0.22
C MET A 119 5.03 41.35 0.34
N GLU A 120 5.62 41.36 1.53
CA GLU A 120 6.99 41.85 1.75
C GLU A 120 8.02 40.92 1.10
N ALA A 121 8.98 41.50 0.36
CA ALA A 121 9.99 40.76 -0.40
C ALA A 121 10.86 39.84 0.47
N THR A 122 11.16 40.26 1.70
CA THR A 122 11.93 39.49 2.69
C THR A 122 11.18 38.23 3.13
N ASP A 123 9.87 38.34 3.37
CA ASP A 123 9.01 37.23 3.76
C ASP A 123 8.79 36.24 2.62
N ILE A 124 8.59 36.75 1.40
CA ILE A 124 8.53 35.93 0.18
C ILE A 124 9.81 35.12 0.02
N GLN A 125 10.98 35.75 0.14
CA GLN A 125 12.26 35.06 0.01
C GLN A 125 12.47 34.01 1.10
N ARG A 126 12.15 34.34 2.36
CA ARG A 126 12.20 33.39 3.48
C ARG A 126 11.31 32.18 3.21
N ARG A 127 10.08 32.39 2.72
CA ARG A 127 9.14 31.31 2.41
C ARG A 127 9.62 30.44 1.25
N ARG A 128 10.17 31.02 0.19
CA ARG A 128 10.81 30.28 -0.91
C ARG A 128 11.92 29.36 -0.39
N ASN A 129 12.80 29.87 0.47
CA ASN A 129 13.89 29.09 1.05
C ASN A 129 13.37 27.90 1.88
N MET A 130 12.33 28.12 2.71
CA MET A 130 11.71 27.04 3.49
C MET A 130 11.08 25.96 2.58
N ILE A 131 10.40 26.36 1.51
CA ILE A 131 9.81 25.43 0.54
C ILE A 131 10.91 24.61 -0.14
N PHE A 132 12.01 25.24 -0.53
CA PHE A 132 13.16 24.55 -1.15
C PHE A 132 13.78 23.53 -0.19
N ALA A 133 14.11 23.93 1.04
CA ALA A 133 14.66 23.03 2.05
C ALA A 133 13.74 21.83 2.29
N THR A 134 12.43 22.07 2.40
CA THR A 134 11.47 20.98 2.60
C THR A 134 11.34 20.08 1.36
N ARG A 135 11.55 20.60 0.15
CA ARG A 135 11.54 19.80 -1.09
C ARG A 135 12.74 18.85 -1.12
N THR A 136 13.91 19.30 -0.66
CA THR A 136 15.11 18.46 -0.57
C THR A 136 14.88 17.26 0.34
N VAL A 137 14.46 17.50 1.59
CA VAL A 137 14.20 16.43 2.58
C VAL A 137 13.13 15.44 2.09
N ILE A 138 12.05 15.93 1.47
CA ILE A 138 11.00 15.04 0.93
C ILE A 138 11.52 14.21 -0.26
N SER A 139 12.45 14.75 -1.06
CA SER A 139 13.03 14.03 -2.19
C SER A 139 13.91 12.87 -1.73
N GLU A 140 14.68 13.06 -0.66
CA GLU A 140 15.48 12.00 -0.02
C GLU A 140 14.58 10.86 0.48
N LEU A 141 13.48 11.20 1.18
CA LEU A 141 12.50 10.21 1.63
C LEU A 141 11.86 9.46 0.45
N LYS A 142 11.50 10.18 -0.62
CA LYS A 142 10.95 9.57 -1.85
C LYS A 142 11.93 8.58 -2.46
N GLU A 143 13.22 8.92 -2.52
CA GLU A 143 14.26 8.06 -3.07
C GLU A 143 14.43 6.80 -2.23
N LEU A 144 14.49 6.94 -0.90
CA LEU A 144 14.55 5.80 0.02
C LEU A 144 13.37 4.84 -0.18
N LEU A 145 12.14 5.36 -0.23
CA LEU A 145 10.94 4.54 -0.44
C LEU A 145 10.90 3.89 -1.83
N SER A 146 11.48 4.53 -2.84
CA SER A 146 11.61 3.96 -4.20
C SER A 146 12.63 2.81 -4.25
N ASN A 147 13.51 2.73 -3.26
CA ASN A 147 14.48 1.66 -3.06
C ASN A 147 13.96 0.53 -2.16
N ASP A 148 12.69 0.56 -1.72
CA ASP A 148 12.08 -0.57 -1.04
C ASP A 148 12.08 -1.82 -1.95
N ARG A 149 12.66 -2.91 -1.46
CA ARG A 149 12.72 -4.23 -2.12
C ARG A 149 11.99 -5.30 -1.31
N SER A 150 10.89 -4.92 -0.67
CA SER A 150 10.02 -5.85 0.05
C SER A 150 9.50 -6.96 -0.88
N PRO A 151 9.61 -8.24 -0.50
CA PRO A 151 9.08 -9.35 -1.28
C PRO A 151 7.54 -9.36 -1.21
N LEU A 152 6.88 -9.12 -2.35
CA LEU A 152 5.43 -9.10 -2.48
C LEU A 152 5.00 -9.90 -3.70
N CYS A 153 3.79 -10.47 -3.66
CA CYS A 153 3.24 -11.29 -4.74
C CYS A 153 4.18 -12.46 -5.09
N SER A 154 4.83 -12.39 -6.25
CA SER A 154 5.82 -13.37 -6.70
C SER A 154 7.23 -12.76 -6.85
N SER A 155 7.42 -11.49 -6.50
CA SER A 155 8.73 -10.83 -6.58
C SER A 155 9.56 -11.16 -5.34
N ARG A 156 10.87 -11.38 -5.56
CA ARG A 156 11.87 -11.55 -4.51
C ARG A 156 13.13 -10.79 -4.90
N PRO A 157 13.06 -9.46 -5.00
CA PRO A 157 14.23 -8.67 -5.37
C PRO A 157 15.31 -8.75 -4.28
N GLN A 158 16.57 -8.57 -4.69
CA GLN A 158 17.66 -8.43 -3.75
C GLN A 158 17.51 -7.11 -2.97
N PRO A 159 17.61 -7.13 -1.63
CA PRO A 159 17.65 -5.90 -0.83
C PRO A 159 18.78 -4.97 -1.27
N VAL A 160 18.49 -3.67 -1.33
CA VAL A 160 19.48 -2.61 -1.59
C VAL A 160 19.62 -1.63 -0.43
N LEU A 161 18.67 -1.68 0.52
CA LEU A 161 18.69 -0.89 1.74
C LEU A 161 19.28 -1.70 2.89
N GLU A 162 19.88 -1.01 3.85
CA GLU A 162 20.37 -1.59 5.09
C GLU A 162 19.27 -2.40 5.80
N PRO A 163 19.60 -3.54 6.45
CA PRO A 163 18.62 -4.38 7.13
C PRO A 163 17.77 -3.64 8.17
N SER A 164 18.35 -2.63 8.84
CA SER A 164 17.66 -1.78 9.82
C SER A 164 16.50 -0.96 9.22
N ILE A 165 16.52 -0.73 7.90
CA ILE A 165 15.47 -0.01 7.16
C ILE A 165 14.62 -0.98 6.34
N GLN A 166 15.24 -1.92 5.63
CA GLN A 166 14.50 -2.86 4.77
C GLN A 166 13.58 -3.76 5.59
N SER A 167 13.97 -4.18 6.80
CA SER A 167 13.13 -5.05 7.64
C SER A 167 11.82 -4.35 8.09
N PRO A 168 11.84 -3.14 8.66
CA PRO A 168 10.63 -2.37 8.93
C PRO A 168 9.78 -2.07 7.68
N LEU A 169 10.39 -1.70 6.55
CA LEU A 169 9.66 -1.49 5.30
C LEU A 169 9.00 -2.78 4.80
N THR A 170 9.68 -3.91 4.96
CA THR A 170 9.13 -5.23 4.65
C THR A 170 7.93 -5.52 5.53
N HIS A 171 8.03 -5.31 6.83
CA HIS A 171 6.88 -5.46 7.73
C HIS A 171 5.71 -4.57 7.30
N PHE A 172 5.96 -3.29 7.00
CA PHE A 172 4.95 -2.35 6.52
C PHE A 172 4.30 -2.82 5.22
N SER A 173 5.09 -3.27 4.24
CA SER A 173 4.62 -3.85 2.98
C SER A 173 3.76 -5.09 3.21
N MET A 174 4.13 -5.96 4.16
CA MET A 174 3.37 -7.16 4.49
C MET A 174 2.00 -6.83 5.11
N VAL A 175 1.94 -5.93 6.10
CA VAL A 175 0.67 -5.58 6.76
C VAL A 175 -0.25 -4.73 5.88
N THR A 176 0.31 -4.01 4.90
CA THR A 176 -0.45 -3.21 3.92
C THR A 176 -0.70 -3.93 2.61
N HIS A 177 -0.22 -5.18 2.46
CA HIS A 177 -0.40 -5.97 1.24
C HIS A 177 0.19 -5.31 -0.01
N GLY A 178 1.25 -4.50 0.17
CA GLY A 178 1.89 -3.75 -0.90
C GLY A 178 1.23 -2.42 -1.26
N PHE A 179 0.13 -2.03 -0.61
CA PHE A 179 -0.48 -0.72 -0.81
C PHE A 179 0.34 0.43 -0.20
N GLY A 180 0.94 0.20 0.98
CA GLY A 180 1.48 1.24 1.85
C GLY A 180 2.54 2.14 1.20
N SER A 181 3.72 1.58 0.86
CA SER A 181 4.83 2.36 0.32
C SER A 181 4.44 3.12 -0.97
N PRO A 182 3.75 2.49 -1.95
CA PRO A 182 3.27 3.21 -3.14
C PRO A 182 2.24 4.31 -2.83
N ALA A 183 1.35 4.12 -1.86
CA ALA A 183 0.39 5.15 -1.46
C ALA A 183 1.07 6.37 -0.81
N VAL A 184 2.08 6.13 0.04
CA VAL A 184 2.90 7.21 0.60
C VAL A 184 3.66 7.96 -0.50
N LEU A 185 4.24 7.25 -1.47
CA LEU A 185 4.90 7.86 -2.63
C LEU A 185 3.93 8.71 -3.47
N ALA A 186 2.70 8.24 -3.69
CA ALA A 186 1.66 9.00 -4.37
C ALA A 186 1.32 10.31 -3.63
N ALA A 187 1.13 10.24 -2.32
CA ALA A 187 0.88 11.42 -1.48
C ALA A 187 2.07 12.41 -1.52
N ILE A 188 3.31 11.90 -1.42
CA ILE A 188 4.52 12.72 -1.55
C ILE A 188 4.57 13.42 -2.91
N ASN A 189 4.28 12.71 -4.00
CA ASN A 189 4.24 13.30 -5.34
C ASN A 189 3.18 14.40 -5.45
N ALA A 190 1.98 14.20 -4.87
CA ALA A 190 0.92 15.21 -4.84
C ALA A 190 1.35 16.48 -4.07
N ILE A 191 1.98 16.31 -2.90
CA ILE A 191 2.52 17.42 -2.10
C ILE A 191 3.65 18.14 -2.85
N MET A 192 4.54 17.39 -3.50
CA MET A 192 5.64 17.94 -4.30
C MET A 192 5.15 18.76 -5.50
N ARG A 193 4.00 18.41 -6.09
CA ARG A 193 3.33 19.22 -7.12
C ARG A 193 2.83 20.54 -6.55
N CYS A 194 2.20 20.54 -5.37
CA CYS A 194 1.79 21.75 -4.67
C CYS A 194 2.98 22.71 -4.46
N LYS A 195 4.14 22.19 -4.04
CA LYS A 195 5.39 22.95 -3.88
C LYS A 195 5.96 23.53 -5.17
N ARG A 196 5.84 22.85 -6.31
CA ARG A 196 6.22 23.42 -7.61
C ARG A 196 5.34 24.62 -7.97
N VAL A 197 4.05 24.58 -7.63
CA VAL A 197 3.14 25.70 -7.87
C VAL A 197 3.51 26.91 -7.02
N PHE A 198 3.91 26.72 -5.75
CA PHE A 198 4.42 27.83 -4.94
C PHE A 198 5.62 28.54 -5.59
N TYR A 199 6.50 27.83 -6.30
CA TYR A 199 7.62 28.45 -7.01
C TYR A 199 7.18 29.39 -8.15
N VAL A 200 6.05 29.07 -8.79
CA VAL A 200 5.46 29.86 -9.89
C VAL A 200 4.65 31.05 -9.36
N ILE A 201 4.09 30.95 -8.15
CA ILE A 201 3.33 32.03 -7.52
C ILE A 201 4.25 33.15 -6.99
N PHE A 202 5.46 32.80 -6.53
CA PHE A 202 6.48 33.76 -6.13
C PHE A 202 7.35 34.19 -7.32
#